data_AF-D6Z3C8-F1
#
_entry.id   AF-D6Z3C8-F1
#
_cell.length_a   1.000
_cell.length_b   1.000
_cell.length_c   1.000
_cell.angle_alpha   90.00
_cell.angle_beta   90.00
_cell.angle_gamma   90.00
#
_symmetry.space_group_name_H-M   'P 1'
#
loop_
_entity.id
_entity.type
_entity.pdbx_description
1 polymer ?
#
loop_
_entity_poly.entity_id
_entity_poly.type
_entity_poly.pdbx_seq_one_letter_code
_entity_poly.pdbx_strand_id
1 'polypeptide(L)'
;MKNPDHLNHELEQIQQLLQAVRTAVEPLSRDRRLSQWQRVNFDRHDLLFKEYGLRDNYKQARNQLVVGIRTILHELARLENEYGDLAIDIRRRTIAPQAAKAAATNIQKQAELLEPPLRELEAACRVLFKGREQLFQLYSLAGLLPYAKKSSRVEPEELDQGLRFFLFVTRQDAAAGTPSLAHCLARATALEQQLKALEFADLPPLAGNLLEQHRLAGLTAADRLKAYIEQFRRRPPQEIKTLEEFRNQLKELRRGETVTLLTELPRLSARYGTILFDLAYRARNQRQIALIQPFLDKLELLHSTLAGPLPALTKEQLATPDSSLNPEQLAAAKAADFFMGLRGVMLSFKLLLRSLSGQKAITALELQRKTVDTLKRCPSHHTRTEEERTRLELILHEALTDYSKPFPFDLLATHLRKCILTFGRRLERLVNQFPIGRQPGNGDSGGDDHTLGLLTAKLEIWGERLEN
;
A
#
# COMPACT_ATOMS: atom_id res chain seq x y z
N MET A 1 -55.38 -68.45 0.12
CA MET A 1 -54.63 -67.77 1.19
C MET A 1 -53.42 -67.12 0.55
N LYS A 2 -53.40 -65.78 0.39
CA LYS A 2 -52.28 -65.02 -0.19
C LYS A 2 -51.51 -64.33 0.96
N ASN A 3 -50.18 -64.31 0.84
CA ASN A 3 -49.19 -64.17 1.90
C ASN A 3 -49.35 -62.97 2.86
N PRO A 4 -49.24 -63.19 4.19
CA PRO A 4 -49.14 -62.13 5.20
C PRO A 4 -47.87 -61.26 5.06
N ASP A 5 -46.84 -61.75 4.36
CA ASP A 5 -45.56 -61.04 4.15
C ASP A 5 -45.72 -59.75 3.32
N HIS A 6 -46.71 -59.70 2.43
CA HIS A 6 -46.92 -58.54 1.54
C HIS A 6 -47.51 -57.33 2.28
N LEU A 7 -48.34 -57.58 3.30
CA LEU A 7 -48.98 -56.53 4.10
C LEU A 7 -48.00 -55.94 5.13
N ASN A 8 -47.12 -56.78 5.68
CA ASN A 8 -46.02 -56.33 6.54
C ASN A 8 -45.06 -55.41 5.78
N HIS A 9 -44.75 -55.73 4.52
CA HIS A 9 -43.91 -54.87 3.68
C HIS A 9 -44.57 -53.52 3.36
N GLU A 10 -45.89 -53.49 3.07
CA GLU A 10 -46.64 -52.24 2.86
C GLU A 10 -46.66 -51.37 4.13
N LEU A 11 -46.81 -51.98 5.32
CA LEU A 11 -46.73 -51.27 6.61
C LEU A 11 -45.34 -50.71 6.90
N GLU A 12 -44.28 -51.45 6.58
CA GLU A 12 -42.89 -50.96 6.71
C GLU A 12 -42.63 -49.75 5.80
N GLN A 13 -43.13 -49.78 4.57
CA GLN A 13 -42.99 -48.66 3.62
C GLN A 13 -43.71 -47.40 4.13
N ILE A 14 -44.94 -47.55 4.65
CA ILE A 14 -45.69 -46.44 5.25
C ILE A 14 -44.94 -45.87 6.45
N GLN A 15 -44.44 -46.73 7.34
CA GLN A 15 -43.67 -46.32 8.51
C GLN A 15 -42.41 -45.54 8.11
N GLN A 16 -41.68 -46.02 7.10
CA GLN A 16 -40.49 -45.33 6.57
C GLN A 16 -40.84 -43.95 6.01
N LEU A 17 -41.94 -43.83 5.28
CA LEU A 17 -42.38 -42.57 4.68
C LEU A 17 -42.82 -41.56 5.75
N LEU A 18 -43.64 -41.97 6.72
CA LEU A 18 -44.04 -41.12 7.85
C LEU A 18 -42.82 -40.67 8.67
N GLN A 19 -41.89 -41.59 8.95
CA GLN A 19 -40.66 -41.27 9.64
C GLN A 19 -39.79 -40.29 8.84
N ALA A 20 -39.68 -40.44 7.52
CA ALA A 20 -38.95 -39.52 6.66
C ALA A 20 -39.53 -38.11 6.73
N VAL A 21 -40.85 -37.96 6.62
CA VAL A 21 -41.54 -36.67 6.76
C VAL A 21 -41.30 -36.06 8.15
N ARG A 22 -41.41 -36.86 9.22
CA ARG A 22 -41.12 -36.41 10.59
C ARG A 22 -39.70 -35.87 10.72
N THR A 23 -38.71 -36.64 10.26
CA THR A 23 -37.30 -36.26 10.32
C THR A 23 -36.97 -35.00 9.50
N ALA A 24 -37.76 -34.69 8.48
CA ALA A 24 -37.60 -33.47 7.69
C ALA A 24 -38.19 -32.23 8.39
N VAL A 25 -39.37 -32.34 9.01
CA VAL A 25 -40.12 -31.17 9.53
C VAL A 25 -39.79 -30.84 10.99
N GLU A 26 -39.62 -31.85 11.83
CA GLU A 26 -39.43 -31.66 13.27
C GLU A 26 -38.20 -30.79 13.60
N PRO A 27 -37.03 -30.95 12.94
CA PRO A 27 -35.89 -30.05 13.14
C PRO A 27 -36.17 -28.60 12.73
N LEU A 28 -36.96 -28.37 11.67
CA LEU A 28 -37.30 -27.03 11.18
C LEU A 28 -38.15 -26.27 12.20
N SER A 29 -39.04 -26.99 12.91
CA SER A 29 -39.86 -26.40 13.99
C SER A 29 -39.04 -25.91 15.19
N ARG A 30 -37.87 -26.52 15.42
CA ARG A 30 -36.97 -26.20 16.55
C ARG A 30 -35.78 -25.32 16.12
N ASP A 31 -35.61 -25.02 14.84
CA ASP A 31 -34.49 -24.22 14.35
C ASP A 31 -34.60 -22.77 14.84
N ARG A 32 -33.67 -22.37 15.71
CA ARG A 32 -33.59 -21.01 16.26
C ARG A 32 -33.47 -19.94 15.18
N ARG A 33 -32.87 -20.26 14.02
CA ARG A 33 -32.72 -19.30 12.92
C ARG A 33 -34.05 -18.98 12.26
N LEU A 34 -34.94 -19.96 12.16
CA LEU A 34 -36.28 -19.82 11.59
C LEU A 34 -37.23 -19.17 12.60
N SER A 35 -37.17 -19.54 13.89
CA SER A 35 -37.99 -18.91 14.92
C SER A 35 -37.70 -17.43 15.11
N GLN A 36 -36.46 -16.98 14.86
CA GLN A 36 -36.11 -15.55 14.85
C GLN A 36 -36.86 -14.76 13.78
N TRP A 37 -37.17 -15.35 12.62
CA TRP A 37 -37.96 -14.68 11.57
C TRP A 37 -39.43 -14.49 11.95
N GLN A 38 -39.97 -15.36 12.80
CA GLN A 38 -41.33 -15.22 13.31
C GLN A 38 -41.48 -13.98 14.22
N ARG A 39 -40.40 -13.60 14.91
CA ARG A 39 -40.34 -12.40 15.77
C ARG A 39 -40.21 -11.09 14.98
N VAL A 40 -39.92 -11.16 13.69
CA VAL A 40 -39.81 -9.96 12.85
C VAL A 40 -41.21 -9.39 12.58
N ASN A 41 -41.40 -8.13 12.95
CA ASN A 41 -42.55 -7.33 12.54
C ASN A 41 -42.28 -6.74 11.15
N PHE A 42 -42.74 -7.40 10.09
CA PHE A 42 -42.52 -6.96 8.72
C PHE A 42 -43.20 -5.64 8.40
N ASP A 43 -44.37 -5.36 9.00
CA ASP A 43 -45.11 -4.13 8.73
C ASP A 43 -44.39 -2.91 9.31
N ARG A 44 -43.81 -3.05 10.50
CA ARG A 44 -43.00 -1.99 11.13
C ARG A 44 -41.68 -1.74 10.39
N HIS A 45 -41.10 -2.76 9.77
CA HIS A 45 -39.77 -2.69 9.16
C HIS A 45 -39.80 -2.64 7.63
N ASP A 46 -40.96 -2.48 6.99
CA ASP A 46 -41.11 -2.49 5.52
C ASP A 46 -40.15 -1.51 4.83
N LEU A 47 -40.03 -0.30 5.38
CA LEU A 47 -39.08 0.71 4.88
C LEU A 47 -37.62 0.25 5.01
N LEU A 48 -37.25 -0.40 6.12
CA LEU A 48 -35.89 -0.94 6.30
C LEU A 48 -35.60 -2.07 5.31
N PHE A 49 -36.57 -2.97 5.05
CA PHE A 49 -36.38 -4.03 4.07
C PHE A 49 -36.07 -3.45 2.68
N LYS A 50 -36.86 -2.44 2.26
CA LYS A 50 -36.68 -1.73 0.99
C LYS A 50 -35.37 -0.95 0.93
N GLU A 51 -35.08 -0.15 1.95
CA GLU A 51 -33.87 0.69 2.01
C GLU A 51 -32.59 -0.14 1.93
N TYR A 52 -32.58 -1.30 2.60
CA TYR A 52 -31.42 -2.19 2.67
C TYR A 52 -31.39 -3.28 1.58
N GLY A 53 -32.28 -3.22 0.58
CA GLY A 53 -32.28 -4.14 -0.55
C GLY A 53 -32.56 -5.61 -0.17
N LEU A 54 -33.28 -5.80 0.94
CA LEU A 54 -33.71 -7.09 1.42
C LEU A 54 -35.01 -7.49 0.70
N ARG A 55 -35.18 -8.76 0.36
CA ARG A 55 -36.29 -9.20 -0.53
C ARG A 55 -37.66 -9.11 0.16
N ASP A 56 -38.68 -8.67 -0.58
CA ASP A 56 -40.06 -8.56 -0.08
C ASP A 56 -40.72 -9.93 0.21
N ASN A 57 -40.21 -11.01 -0.39
CA ASN A 57 -40.81 -12.34 -0.26
C ASN A 57 -40.58 -13.01 1.11
N TYR A 58 -39.81 -12.40 2.02
CA TYR A 58 -39.60 -12.95 3.37
C TYR A 58 -40.87 -12.98 4.21
N LYS A 59 -41.77 -12.00 4.05
CA LYS A 59 -43.05 -11.97 4.78
C LYS A 59 -43.92 -13.17 4.36
N GLN A 60 -44.00 -13.43 3.05
CA GLN A 60 -44.71 -14.59 2.51
C GLN A 60 -44.07 -15.90 2.98
N ALA A 61 -42.75 -16.04 2.87
CA ALA A 61 -42.02 -17.23 3.32
C ALA A 61 -42.19 -17.49 4.82
N ARG A 62 -42.21 -16.45 5.66
CA ARG A 62 -42.48 -16.59 7.11
C ARG A 62 -43.89 -17.07 7.39
N ASN A 63 -44.89 -16.57 6.66
CA ASN A 63 -46.27 -17.03 6.82
C ASN A 63 -46.43 -18.48 6.36
N GLN A 64 -45.81 -18.85 5.23
CA GLN A 64 -45.75 -20.23 4.74
C GLN A 64 -45.05 -21.17 5.71
N LEU A 65 -43.96 -20.72 6.36
CA LEU A 65 -43.26 -21.49 7.39
C LEU A 65 -44.18 -21.81 8.58
N VAL A 66 -44.85 -20.80 9.13
CA VAL A 66 -45.70 -20.96 10.32
C VAL A 66 -46.89 -21.87 10.03
N VAL A 67 -47.58 -21.63 8.91
CA VAL A 67 -48.74 -22.44 8.51
C VAL A 67 -48.29 -23.85 8.09
N GLY A 68 -47.26 -23.96 7.25
CA GLY A 68 -46.77 -25.22 6.71
C GLY A 68 -46.27 -26.20 7.77
N ILE A 69 -45.47 -25.74 8.74
CA ILE A 69 -45.02 -26.60 9.85
C ILE A 69 -46.22 -27.13 10.65
N ARG A 70 -47.17 -26.26 10.97
CA ARG A 70 -48.36 -26.64 11.76
C ARG A 70 -49.23 -27.64 11.00
N THR A 71 -49.50 -27.40 9.73
CA THR A 71 -50.33 -28.28 8.90
C THR A 71 -49.68 -29.65 8.72
N ILE A 72 -48.40 -29.70 8.34
CA ILE A 72 -47.72 -30.98 8.10
C ILE A 72 -47.60 -31.78 9.39
N LEU A 73 -47.23 -31.16 10.52
CA LEU A 73 -47.15 -31.87 11.80
C LEU A 73 -48.52 -32.38 12.28
N HIS A 74 -49.61 -31.64 12.01
CA HIS A 74 -50.96 -32.08 12.35
C HIS A 74 -51.40 -33.28 11.52
N GLU A 75 -51.24 -33.23 10.19
CA GLU A 75 -51.58 -34.35 9.31
C GLU A 75 -50.66 -35.56 9.54
N LEU A 76 -49.38 -35.33 9.81
CA LEU A 76 -48.44 -36.39 10.18
C LEU A 76 -48.89 -37.13 11.45
N ALA A 77 -49.25 -36.39 12.52
CA ALA A 77 -49.73 -36.99 13.76
C ALA A 77 -51.03 -37.77 13.55
N ARG A 78 -51.94 -37.26 12.69
CA ARG A 78 -53.16 -37.98 12.30
C ARG A 78 -52.83 -39.30 11.58
N LEU A 79 -51.95 -39.26 10.58
CA LEU A 79 -51.57 -40.45 9.81
C LEU A 79 -50.79 -41.47 10.64
N GLU A 80 -49.97 -41.03 11.58
CA GLU A 80 -49.27 -41.92 12.52
C GLU A 80 -50.23 -42.63 13.48
N ASN A 81 -51.31 -41.96 13.91
CA ASN A 81 -52.37 -42.59 14.69
C ASN A 81 -53.18 -43.59 13.85
N GLU A 82 -53.60 -43.21 12.64
CA GLU A 82 -54.30 -44.12 11.71
C GLU A 82 -53.44 -45.35 11.36
N TYR A 83 -52.14 -45.17 11.19
CA TYR A 83 -51.17 -46.25 11.01
C TYR A 83 -51.06 -47.13 12.26
N GLY A 84 -50.97 -46.53 13.45
CA GLY A 84 -50.89 -47.23 14.73
C GLY A 84 -52.12 -48.11 14.98
N ASP A 85 -53.32 -47.57 14.74
CA ASP A 85 -54.58 -48.29 14.87
C ASP A 85 -54.65 -49.47 13.89
N LEU A 86 -54.29 -49.23 12.61
CA LEU A 86 -54.25 -50.28 11.59
C LEU A 86 -53.26 -51.41 11.96
N ALA A 87 -52.08 -51.05 12.48
CA ALA A 87 -51.07 -52.03 12.90
C ALA A 87 -51.57 -52.88 14.09
N ILE A 88 -52.28 -52.28 15.04
CA ILE A 88 -52.91 -52.98 16.17
C ILE A 88 -54.00 -53.93 15.66
N ASP A 89 -54.85 -53.48 14.75
CA ASP A 89 -55.96 -54.27 14.22
C ASP A 89 -55.49 -55.47 13.41
N ILE A 90 -54.43 -55.30 12.60
CA ILE A 90 -53.79 -56.39 11.87
C ILE A 90 -53.19 -57.41 12.84
N ARG A 91 -52.49 -56.94 13.89
CA ARG A 91 -51.88 -57.81 14.91
C ARG A 91 -52.92 -58.60 15.71
N ARG A 92 -54.06 -57.98 16.02
CA ARG A 92 -55.18 -58.60 16.75
C ARG A 92 -56.12 -59.42 15.86
N ARG A 93 -55.92 -59.39 14.52
CA ARG A 93 -56.78 -60.03 13.51
C ARG A 93 -58.24 -59.56 13.57
N THR A 94 -58.47 -58.31 13.98
CA THR A 94 -59.80 -57.69 14.10
C THR A 94 -60.34 -57.14 12.79
N ILE A 95 -59.48 -57.01 11.77
CA ILE A 95 -59.83 -56.47 10.44
C ILE A 95 -59.67 -57.52 9.33
N ALA A 96 -60.57 -57.48 8.34
CA ALA A 96 -60.47 -58.34 7.16
C ALA A 96 -59.26 -57.95 6.28
N PRO A 97 -58.52 -58.90 5.68
CA PRO A 97 -57.29 -58.61 4.93
C PRO A 97 -57.47 -57.62 3.77
N GLN A 98 -58.61 -57.67 3.06
CA GLN A 98 -58.91 -56.74 1.98
C GLN A 98 -59.16 -55.31 2.50
N ALA A 99 -59.83 -55.18 3.64
CA ALA A 99 -60.06 -53.89 4.29
C ALA A 99 -58.76 -53.30 4.84
N ALA A 100 -57.90 -54.12 5.43
CA ALA A 100 -56.58 -53.71 5.90
C ALA A 100 -55.69 -53.19 4.76
N LYS A 101 -55.70 -53.89 3.61
CA LYS A 101 -54.98 -53.45 2.42
C LYS A 101 -55.50 -52.13 1.87
N ALA A 102 -56.83 -51.96 1.82
CA ALA A 102 -57.44 -50.71 1.38
C ALA A 102 -57.08 -49.53 2.32
N ALA A 103 -57.09 -49.77 3.64
CA ALA A 103 -56.68 -48.78 4.64
C ALA A 103 -55.19 -48.42 4.50
N ALA A 104 -54.29 -49.41 4.39
CA ALA A 104 -52.86 -49.18 4.16
C ALA A 104 -52.60 -48.35 2.89
N THR A 105 -53.26 -48.72 1.78
CA THR A 105 -53.17 -47.98 0.51
C THR A 105 -53.65 -46.54 0.66
N ASN A 106 -54.70 -46.30 1.46
CA ASN A 106 -55.23 -44.96 1.71
C ASN A 106 -54.26 -44.12 2.55
N ILE A 107 -53.70 -44.67 3.63
CA ILE A 107 -52.70 -44.00 4.46
C ILE A 107 -51.47 -43.65 3.60
N GLN A 108 -50.99 -44.60 2.78
CA GLN A 108 -49.87 -44.36 1.87
C GLN A 108 -50.14 -43.19 0.92
N LYS A 109 -51.30 -43.17 0.25
CA LYS A 109 -51.68 -42.07 -0.64
C LYS A 109 -51.77 -40.73 0.10
N GLN A 110 -52.35 -40.71 1.31
CA GLN A 110 -52.44 -39.48 2.09
C GLN A 110 -51.08 -39.00 2.58
N ALA A 111 -50.16 -39.92 2.88
CA ALA A 111 -48.80 -39.58 3.26
C ALA A 111 -47.98 -39.06 2.06
N GLU A 112 -48.20 -39.59 0.85
CA GLU A 112 -47.64 -39.05 -0.40
C GLU A 112 -48.14 -37.62 -0.68
N LEU A 113 -49.38 -37.29 -0.31
CA LEU A 113 -49.91 -35.92 -0.42
C LEU A 113 -49.20 -34.90 0.51
N LEU A 114 -48.38 -35.35 1.46
CA LEU A 114 -47.54 -34.46 2.28
C LEU A 114 -46.27 -33.99 1.54
N GLU A 115 -45.90 -34.62 0.43
CA GLU A 115 -44.67 -34.24 -0.30
C GLU A 115 -44.74 -32.82 -0.90
N PRO A 116 -45.81 -32.39 -1.60
CA PRO A 116 -45.92 -31.02 -2.09
C PRO A 116 -45.80 -29.93 -1.00
N PRO A 117 -46.55 -29.97 0.13
CA PRO A 117 -46.41 -28.96 1.18
C PRO A 117 -45.03 -29.02 1.87
N LEU A 118 -44.40 -30.20 1.94
CA LEU A 118 -43.01 -30.31 2.41
C LEU A 118 -42.05 -29.54 1.50
N ARG A 119 -42.16 -29.70 0.18
CA ARG A 119 -41.33 -28.97 -0.80
C ARG A 119 -41.56 -27.45 -0.73
N GLU A 120 -42.82 -27.02 -0.54
CA GLU A 120 -43.13 -25.60 -0.33
C GLU A 120 -42.51 -25.06 0.96
N LEU A 121 -42.58 -25.82 2.05
CA LEU A 121 -41.96 -25.48 3.32
C LEU A 121 -40.44 -25.37 3.18
N GLU A 122 -39.80 -26.31 2.50
CA GLU A 122 -38.36 -26.26 2.22
C GLU A 122 -38.00 -25.01 1.40
N ALA A 123 -38.79 -24.67 0.38
CA ALA A 123 -38.59 -23.46 -0.43
C ALA A 123 -38.68 -22.20 0.43
N ALA A 124 -39.67 -22.11 1.32
CA ALA A 124 -39.81 -21.01 2.28
C ALA A 124 -38.59 -20.93 3.24
N CYS A 125 -38.11 -22.07 3.75
CA CYS A 125 -36.91 -22.11 4.59
C CYS A 125 -35.67 -21.58 3.86
N ARG A 126 -35.45 -22.01 2.60
CA ARG A 126 -34.34 -21.53 1.76
C ARG A 126 -34.36 -20.02 1.57
N VAL A 127 -35.55 -19.44 1.37
CA VAL A 127 -35.73 -17.98 1.26
C VAL A 127 -35.32 -17.27 2.55
N LEU A 128 -35.74 -17.77 3.72
CA LEU A 128 -35.42 -17.17 5.02
C LEU A 128 -33.95 -17.33 5.41
N PHE A 129 -33.32 -18.47 5.09
CA PHE A 129 -31.88 -18.65 5.29
C PHE A 129 -31.06 -17.71 4.42
N LYS A 130 -31.43 -17.57 3.14
CA LYS A 130 -30.80 -16.60 2.24
C LYS A 130 -30.97 -15.16 2.74
N GLY A 131 -32.16 -14.81 3.24
CA GLY A 131 -32.38 -13.48 3.85
C GLY A 131 -31.46 -13.22 5.03
N ARG A 132 -31.17 -14.24 5.84
CA ARG A 132 -30.24 -14.12 6.98
C ARG A 132 -28.81 -13.93 6.51
N GLU A 133 -28.39 -14.65 5.47
CA GLU A 133 -27.09 -14.47 4.85
C GLU A 133 -26.92 -13.08 4.25
N GLN A 134 -27.94 -12.55 3.58
CA GLN A 134 -27.94 -11.19 3.05
C GLN A 134 -27.82 -10.16 4.18
N LEU A 135 -28.60 -10.32 5.26
CA LEU A 135 -28.46 -9.49 6.46
C LEU A 135 -27.04 -9.55 7.01
N PHE A 136 -26.44 -10.74 7.11
CA PHE A 136 -25.08 -10.92 7.58
C PHE A 136 -24.00 -10.28 6.69
N GLN A 137 -24.24 -10.20 5.38
CA GLN A 137 -23.36 -9.51 4.45
C GLN A 137 -23.39 -7.99 4.67
N LEU A 138 -24.55 -7.44 5.05
CA LEU A 138 -24.67 -6.02 5.41
C LEU A 138 -23.81 -5.66 6.62
N TYR A 139 -23.59 -6.59 7.55
CA TYR A 139 -22.73 -6.42 8.75
C TYR A 139 -21.23 -6.52 8.43
N SER A 140 -20.81 -5.82 7.39
CA SER A 140 -19.42 -5.66 6.99
C SER A 140 -19.17 -4.21 6.55
N LEU A 141 -17.91 -3.75 6.58
CA LEU A 141 -17.59 -2.39 6.12
C LEU A 141 -18.01 -2.17 4.65
N ALA A 142 -17.86 -3.20 3.81
CA ALA A 142 -18.30 -3.16 2.41
C ALA A 142 -19.83 -3.16 2.29
N GLY A 143 -20.52 -3.98 3.09
CA GLY A 143 -21.97 -4.07 3.11
C GLY A 143 -22.66 -2.80 3.60
N LEU A 144 -22.10 -2.12 4.61
CA LEU A 144 -22.68 -0.87 5.14
C LEU A 144 -22.36 0.37 4.29
N LEU A 145 -21.28 0.36 3.48
CA LEU A 145 -20.81 1.56 2.77
C LEU A 145 -21.88 2.23 1.89
N PRO A 146 -22.68 1.52 1.07
CA PRO A 146 -23.72 2.15 0.26
C PRO A 146 -24.78 2.85 1.11
N TYR A 147 -25.09 2.32 2.29
CA TYR A 147 -26.10 2.87 3.19
C TYR A 147 -25.55 4.01 4.04
N ALA A 148 -24.27 3.94 4.44
CA ALA A 148 -23.57 5.06 5.05
C ALA A 148 -23.57 6.27 4.11
N LYS A 149 -23.30 6.07 2.82
CA LYS A 149 -23.36 7.12 1.79
C LYS A 149 -24.76 7.73 1.62
N LYS A 150 -25.81 6.90 1.62
CA LYS A 150 -27.20 7.37 1.49
C LYS A 150 -27.71 8.09 2.73
N SER A 151 -27.30 7.63 3.92
CA SER A 151 -27.77 8.17 5.21
C SER A 151 -27.03 9.42 5.67
N SER A 152 -25.82 9.65 5.15
CA SER A 152 -25.02 10.82 5.47
C SER A 152 -25.49 12.04 4.68
N ARG A 153 -25.33 13.23 5.26
CA ARG A 153 -25.50 14.52 4.57
C ARG A 153 -24.23 14.95 3.81
N VAL A 154 -23.15 14.20 3.99
CA VAL A 154 -21.83 14.44 3.40
C VAL A 154 -21.78 13.87 1.98
N GLU A 155 -21.04 14.52 1.08
CA GLU A 155 -20.85 14.01 -0.28
C GLU A 155 -20.22 12.59 -0.28
N PRO A 156 -20.72 11.68 -1.12
CA PRO A 156 -20.23 10.29 -1.19
C PRO A 156 -18.73 10.16 -1.43
N GLU A 157 -18.13 11.10 -2.16
CA GLU A 157 -16.71 11.13 -2.48
C GLU A 157 -15.82 11.35 -1.24
N GLU A 158 -16.27 12.16 -0.27
CA GLU A 158 -15.52 12.36 0.97
C GLU A 158 -15.48 11.08 1.80
N LEU A 159 -16.58 10.35 1.86
CA LEU A 159 -16.64 9.07 2.56
C LEU A 159 -15.73 8.03 1.90
N ASP A 160 -15.63 8.03 0.57
CA ASP A 160 -14.66 7.22 -0.16
C ASP A 160 -13.22 7.64 0.14
N GLN A 161 -12.95 8.93 0.26
CA GLN A 161 -11.63 9.44 0.67
C GLN A 161 -11.24 8.93 2.07
N GLY A 162 -12.16 8.98 3.04
CA GLY A 162 -11.95 8.44 4.39
C GLY A 162 -11.65 6.95 4.38
N LEU A 163 -12.39 6.17 3.57
CA LEU A 163 -12.13 4.73 3.42
C LEU A 163 -10.79 4.45 2.75
N ARG A 164 -10.44 5.17 1.69
CA ARG A 164 -9.14 5.06 1.01
C ARG A 164 -8.00 5.36 1.97
N PHE A 165 -8.16 6.40 2.78
CA PHE A 165 -7.19 6.76 3.82
C PHE A 165 -7.01 5.64 4.85
N PHE A 166 -8.11 5.08 5.37
CA PHE A 166 -8.05 3.93 6.27
C PHE A 166 -7.33 2.72 5.64
N LEU A 167 -7.66 2.39 4.39
CA LEU A 167 -7.02 1.27 3.68
C LEU A 167 -5.54 1.52 3.41
N PHE A 168 -5.17 2.74 3.04
CA PHE A 168 -3.77 3.16 2.85
C PHE A 168 -2.96 2.95 4.12
N VAL A 169 -3.52 3.28 5.28
CA VAL A 169 -2.84 3.17 6.58
C VAL A 169 -2.77 1.74 7.10
N THR A 170 -3.84 0.95 6.95
CA THR A 170 -4.00 -0.34 7.66
C THR A 170 -3.62 -1.57 6.84
N ARG A 171 -3.59 -1.49 5.51
CA ARG A 171 -3.24 -2.64 4.67
C ARG A 171 -1.75 -2.98 4.79
N GLN A 172 -1.48 -4.25 5.08
CA GLN A 172 -0.12 -4.79 5.12
C GLN A 172 0.45 -5.00 3.71
N ASP A 173 -0.41 -5.32 2.74
CA ASP A 173 0.00 -5.55 1.34
C ASP A 173 -0.65 -4.56 0.37
N ALA A 174 0.07 -4.24 -0.70
CA ALA A 174 -0.49 -3.52 -1.84
C ALA A 174 -1.41 -4.48 -2.63
N ALA A 175 -2.69 -4.54 -2.27
CA ALA A 175 -3.68 -5.13 -3.16
C ALA A 175 -3.68 -4.36 -4.48
N ALA A 176 -3.72 -5.09 -5.61
CA ALA A 176 -3.58 -4.60 -6.98
C ALA A 176 -4.03 -3.14 -7.17
N GLY A 177 -3.06 -2.24 -7.31
CA GLY A 177 -3.27 -0.85 -7.74
C GLY A 177 -3.48 0.22 -6.66
N THR A 178 -3.56 -0.12 -5.36
CA THR A 178 -3.63 0.92 -4.29
C THR A 178 -2.37 0.89 -3.42
N PRO A 179 -1.56 1.97 -3.37
CA PRO A 179 -0.42 2.01 -2.47
C PRO A 179 -0.89 1.93 -1.00
N SER A 180 -0.10 1.29 -0.16
CA SER A 180 -0.28 1.25 1.31
C SER A 180 0.97 1.81 2.00
N LEU A 181 0.86 2.24 3.25
CA LEU A 181 2.01 2.68 4.04
C LEU A 181 3.09 1.60 4.15
N ALA A 182 2.69 0.35 4.29
CA ALA A 182 3.62 -0.78 4.33
C ALA A 182 4.40 -0.91 3.00
N HIS A 183 3.71 -0.76 1.87
CA HIS A 183 4.35 -0.74 0.56
C HIS A 183 5.29 0.46 0.39
N CYS A 184 4.88 1.66 0.83
CA CYS A 184 5.73 2.85 0.81
C CYS A 184 7.03 2.64 1.60
N LEU A 185 6.94 2.02 2.78
CA LEU A 185 8.10 1.71 3.63
C LEU A 185 9.05 0.71 2.94
N ALA A 186 8.50 -0.34 2.34
CA ALA A 186 9.28 -1.31 1.58
C ALA A 186 10.00 -0.66 0.39
N ARG A 187 9.30 0.20 -0.36
CA ARG A 187 9.87 0.96 -1.48
C ARG A 187 10.97 1.93 -1.01
N ALA A 188 10.76 2.64 0.09
CA ALA A 188 11.78 3.51 0.69
C ALA A 188 13.05 2.73 1.08
N THR A 189 12.87 1.55 1.69
CA THR A 189 13.98 0.66 2.09
C THR A 189 14.75 0.13 0.89
N ALA A 190 14.05 -0.27 -0.18
CA ALA A 190 14.68 -0.71 -1.42
C ALA A 190 15.48 0.41 -2.08
N LEU A 191 14.93 1.62 -2.17
CA LEU A 191 15.61 2.80 -2.73
C LEU A 191 16.85 3.19 -1.92
N GLU A 192 16.77 3.14 -0.59
CA GLU A 192 17.92 3.37 0.28
C GLU A 192 19.04 2.34 0.03
N GLN A 193 18.70 1.05 -0.09
CA GLN A 193 19.67 0.01 -0.40
C GLN A 193 20.32 0.20 -1.78
N GLN A 194 19.53 0.59 -2.77
CA GLN A 194 20.02 0.91 -4.10
C GLN A 194 20.98 2.11 -4.08
N LEU A 195 20.64 3.19 -3.37
CA LEU A 195 21.53 4.33 -3.17
C LEU A 195 22.80 3.95 -2.38
N LYS A 196 22.71 3.03 -1.42
CA LYS A 196 23.87 2.51 -0.68
C LYS A 196 24.84 1.74 -1.57
N ALA A 197 24.33 1.03 -2.57
CA ALA A 197 25.11 0.21 -3.49
C ALA A 197 25.79 1.01 -4.62
N LEU A 198 25.49 2.31 -4.77
CA LEU A 198 26.16 3.15 -5.76
C LEU A 198 27.63 3.38 -5.37
N GLU A 199 28.53 3.15 -6.32
CA GLU A 199 29.96 3.39 -6.18
C GLU A 199 30.44 4.35 -7.27
N PHE A 200 31.30 5.31 -6.90
CA PHE A 200 31.86 6.31 -7.82
C PHE A 200 33.39 6.17 -7.98
N ALA A 201 33.95 4.99 -7.70
CA ALA A 201 35.40 4.75 -7.68
C ALA A 201 36.10 4.97 -9.02
N ASP A 202 35.37 4.83 -10.14
CA ASP A 202 35.90 5.01 -11.50
C ASP A 202 36.05 6.49 -11.91
N LEU A 203 35.63 7.43 -11.06
CA LEU A 203 35.72 8.88 -11.31
C LEU A 203 36.87 9.50 -10.51
N PRO A 204 37.46 10.62 -10.98
CA PRO A 204 38.42 11.38 -10.17
C PRO A 204 37.83 11.77 -8.81
N PRO A 205 38.63 11.82 -7.73
CA PRO A 205 38.15 12.01 -6.36
C PRO A 205 37.22 13.22 -6.19
N LEU A 206 37.51 14.34 -6.85
CA LEU A 206 36.67 15.54 -6.81
C LEU A 206 35.26 15.31 -7.39
N ALA A 207 35.18 14.61 -8.52
CA ALA A 207 33.90 14.30 -9.17
C ALA A 207 33.12 13.26 -8.36
N GLY A 208 33.81 12.21 -7.88
CA GLY A 208 33.22 11.21 -6.98
C GLY A 208 32.63 11.83 -5.72
N ASN A 209 33.36 12.74 -5.06
CA ASN A 209 32.89 13.41 -3.85
C ASN A 209 31.68 14.33 -4.09
N LEU A 210 31.57 14.96 -5.26
CA LEU A 210 30.39 15.77 -5.61
C LEU A 210 29.13 14.90 -5.78
N LEU A 211 29.26 13.76 -6.47
CA LEU A 211 28.14 12.80 -6.61
C LEU A 211 27.78 12.16 -5.26
N GLU A 212 28.78 11.90 -4.43
CA GLU A 212 28.62 11.36 -3.09
C GLU A 212 27.78 12.29 -2.19
N GLN A 213 27.95 13.61 -2.29
CA GLN A 213 27.11 14.57 -1.54
C GLN A 213 25.63 14.41 -1.88
N HIS A 214 25.29 14.28 -3.16
CA HIS A 214 23.90 14.05 -3.59
C HIS A 214 23.37 12.68 -3.13
N ARG A 215 24.21 11.64 -3.17
CA ARG A 215 23.88 10.31 -2.66
C ARG A 215 23.55 10.35 -1.16
N LEU A 216 24.39 11.02 -0.36
CA LEU A 216 24.19 11.17 1.09
C LEU A 216 22.92 11.96 1.44
N ALA A 217 22.60 13.01 0.68
CA ALA A 217 21.35 13.74 0.84
C ALA A 217 20.13 12.83 0.55
N GLY A 218 20.20 12.01 -0.50
CA GLY A 218 19.20 11.00 -0.81
C GLY A 218 19.02 9.95 0.30
N LEU A 219 20.12 9.44 0.86
CA LEU A 219 20.08 8.50 1.99
C LEU A 219 19.42 9.11 3.23
N THR A 220 19.82 10.34 3.59
CA THR A 220 19.25 11.08 4.71
C THR A 220 17.75 11.30 4.51
N ALA A 221 17.34 11.67 3.29
CA ALA A 221 15.94 11.87 2.94
C ALA A 221 15.12 10.55 3.01
N ALA A 222 15.68 9.43 2.56
CA ALA A 222 15.06 8.11 2.69
C ALA A 222 14.91 7.69 4.17
N ASP A 223 15.93 7.93 4.99
CA ASP A 223 15.90 7.65 6.43
C ASP A 223 14.79 8.44 7.14
N ARG A 224 14.69 9.74 6.86
CA ARG A 224 13.63 10.61 7.39
C ARG A 224 12.24 10.15 6.97
N LEU A 225 12.06 9.77 5.70
CA LEU A 225 10.79 9.24 5.21
C LEU A 225 10.37 7.94 5.92
N LYS A 226 11.31 6.99 6.08
CA LYS A 226 11.04 5.74 6.81
C LYS A 226 10.67 6.02 8.27
N ALA A 227 11.40 6.90 8.94
CA ALA A 227 11.14 7.29 10.32
C ALA A 227 9.72 7.87 10.49
N TYR A 228 9.32 8.76 9.57
CA TYR A 228 7.97 9.32 9.53
C TYR A 228 6.89 8.23 9.37
N ILE A 229 7.05 7.32 8.41
CA ILE A 229 6.10 6.23 8.17
C ILE A 229 5.99 5.34 9.41
N GLU A 230 7.11 4.98 10.04
CA GLU A 230 7.12 4.15 11.25
C GLU A 230 6.48 4.86 12.45
N GLN A 231 6.73 6.15 12.64
CA GLN A 231 6.07 6.94 13.69
C GLN A 231 4.55 6.94 13.50
N PHE A 232 4.09 7.13 12.25
CA PHE A 232 2.68 7.10 11.91
C PHE A 232 2.05 5.74 12.22
N ARG A 233 2.73 4.63 11.89
CA ARG A 233 2.25 3.27 12.17
C ARG A 233 2.19 2.97 13.67
N ARG A 234 3.13 3.47 14.47
CA ARG A 234 3.15 3.28 15.93
C ARG A 234 2.07 4.08 16.64
N ARG A 235 1.71 5.25 16.10
CA ARG A 235 0.72 6.15 16.68
C ARG A 235 -0.31 6.56 15.62
N PRO A 236 -1.14 5.61 15.14
CA PRO A 236 -2.14 5.94 14.16
C PRO A 236 -3.16 6.92 14.77
N PRO A 237 -3.76 7.81 13.94
CA PRO A 237 -4.85 8.68 14.38
C PRO A 237 -5.95 7.89 15.08
N GLN A 238 -6.60 8.48 16.08
CA GLN A 238 -7.62 7.80 16.88
C GLN A 238 -8.78 7.29 16.00
N GLU A 239 -9.11 7.99 14.93
CA GLU A 239 -10.15 7.64 13.97
C GLU A 239 -9.89 6.29 13.30
N ILE A 240 -8.62 5.92 13.09
CA ILE A 240 -8.25 4.59 12.58
C ILE A 240 -8.64 3.51 13.59
N LYS A 241 -8.32 3.73 14.88
CA LYS A 241 -8.71 2.80 15.96
C LYS A 241 -10.23 2.71 16.08
N THR A 242 -10.94 3.83 16.00
CA THR A 242 -12.40 3.87 16.03
C THR A 242 -13.00 3.01 14.92
N LEU A 243 -12.46 3.04 13.71
CA LEU A 243 -12.94 2.20 12.61
C LEU A 243 -12.56 0.72 12.79
N GLU A 244 -11.41 0.41 13.37
CA GLU A 244 -11.04 -0.98 13.73
C GLU A 244 -11.96 -1.56 14.81
N GLU A 245 -12.25 -0.79 15.84
CA GLU A 245 -13.21 -1.14 16.90
C GLU A 245 -14.61 -1.32 16.32
N PHE A 246 -15.06 -0.40 15.46
CA PHE A 246 -16.33 -0.53 14.76
C PHE A 246 -16.39 -1.81 13.92
N ARG A 247 -15.32 -2.13 13.19
CA ARG A 247 -15.21 -3.39 12.43
C ARG A 247 -15.33 -4.62 13.34
N ASN A 248 -14.74 -4.60 14.53
CA ASN A 248 -14.86 -5.68 15.50
C ASN A 248 -16.29 -5.77 16.06
N GLN A 249 -16.91 -4.62 16.37
CA GLN A 249 -18.32 -4.56 16.79
C GLN A 249 -19.26 -5.17 15.74
N LEU A 250 -19.05 -4.90 14.44
CA LEU A 250 -19.85 -5.51 13.38
C LEU A 250 -19.72 -7.04 13.37
N LYS A 251 -18.52 -7.58 13.60
CA LYS A 251 -18.29 -9.03 13.69
C LYS A 251 -19.01 -9.67 14.88
N GLU A 252 -19.04 -8.99 16.02
CA GLU A 252 -19.76 -9.44 17.22
C GLU A 252 -21.27 -9.41 17.00
N LEU A 253 -21.79 -8.29 16.49
CA LEU A 253 -23.21 -8.13 16.19
C LEU A 253 -23.72 -9.17 15.21
N ARG A 254 -22.92 -9.59 14.22
CA ARG A 254 -23.28 -10.65 13.27
C ARG A 254 -23.70 -11.97 13.93
N ARG A 255 -23.36 -12.20 15.21
CA ARG A 255 -23.78 -13.38 16.00
C ARG A 255 -25.16 -13.21 16.68
N GLY A 256 -25.74 -12.02 16.62
CA GLY A 256 -27.00 -11.64 17.25
C GLY A 256 -28.27 -12.19 16.58
N GLU A 257 -29.41 -11.80 17.12
CA GLU A 257 -30.73 -12.21 16.59
C GLU A 257 -31.16 -11.35 15.40
N THR A 258 -31.87 -11.95 14.44
CA THR A 258 -32.34 -11.28 13.20
C THR A 258 -33.03 -9.94 13.46
N VAL A 259 -33.88 -9.85 14.49
CA VAL A 259 -34.63 -8.63 14.82
C VAL A 259 -33.68 -7.51 15.25
N THR A 260 -32.76 -7.80 16.18
CA THR A 260 -31.75 -6.84 16.64
C THR A 260 -30.89 -6.36 15.49
N LEU A 261 -30.52 -7.28 14.60
CA LEU A 261 -29.73 -6.94 13.42
C LEU A 261 -30.49 -6.05 12.43
N LEU A 262 -31.79 -6.23 12.26
CA LEU A 262 -32.56 -5.31 11.42
C LEU A 262 -32.65 -3.91 12.04
N THR A 263 -32.89 -3.82 13.35
CA THR A 263 -33.11 -2.55 14.04
C THR A 263 -31.85 -1.70 14.21
N GLU A 264 -30.66 -2.32 14.29
CA GLU A 264 -29.39 -1.59 14.46
C GLU A 264 -28.82 -1.04 13.14
N LEU A 265 -29.26 -1.53 11.97
CA LEU A 265 -28.72 -1.13 10.66
C LEU A 265 -28.70 0.39 10.41
N PRO A 266 -29.76 1.17 10.69
CA PRO A 266 -29.74 2.63 10.51
C PRO A 266 -28.70 3.32 11.36
N ARG A 267 -28.61 2.93 12.64
CA ARG A 267 -27.65 3.50 13.59
C ARG A 267 -26.22 3.18 13.18
N LEU A 268 -25.95 1.94 12.74
CA LEU A 268 -24.63 1.52 12.28
C LEU A 268 -24.22 2.21 10.99
N SER A 269 -25.15 2.38 10.03
CA SER A 269 -24.91 3.09 8.77
C SER A 269 -24.55 4.55 9.01
N ALA A 270 -25.32 5.25 9.85
CA ALA A 270 -25.06 6.63 10.21
C ALA A 270 -23.71 6.79 10.94
N ARG A 271 -23.44 5.93 11.93
CA ARG A 271 -22.16 5.94 12.67
C ARG A 271 -20.97 5.68 11.75
N TYR A 272 -21.09 4.73 10.82
CA TYR A 272 -20.03 4.46 9.84
C TYR A 272 -19.78 5.68 8.94
N GLY A 273 -20.84 6.36 8.50
CA GLY A 273 -20.73 7.62 7.77
C GLY A 273 -19.95 8.70 8.55
N THR A 274 -20.24 8.88 9.84
CA THR A 274 -19.49 9.81 10.70
C THR A 274 -18.02 9.44 10.81
N ILE A 275 -17.69 8.16 11.07
CA ILE A 275 -16.30 7.69 11.18
C ILE A 275 -15.54 7.94 9.88
N LEU A 276 -16.14 7.66 8.73
CA LEU A 276 -15.52 7.89 7.42
C LEU A 276 -15.31 9.38 7.14
N PHE A 277 -16.25 10.24 7.53
CA PHE A 277 -16.09 11.69 7.41
C PHE A 277 -14.94 12.21 8.27
N ASP A 278 -14.84 11.76 9.53
CA ASP A 278 -13.75 12.15 10.43
C ASP A 278 -12.39 11.71 9.85
N LEU A 279 -12.32 10.51 9.27
CA LEU A 279 -11.14 10.03 8.56
C LEU A 279 -10.80 10.87 7.33
N ALA A 280 -11.80 11.28 6.55
CA ALA A 280 -11.59 12.13 5.38
C ALA A 280 -11.06 13.52 5.80
N TYR A 281 -11.64 14.10 6.84
CA TYR A 281 -11.18 15.36 7.43
C TYR A 281 -9.74 15.24 7.94
N ARG A 282 -9.41 14.13 8.61
CA ARG A 282 -8.04 13.85 9.06
C ARG A 282 -7.07 13.72 7.90
N ALA A 283 -7.45 12.99 6.85
CA ALA A 283 -6.64 12.80 5.65
C ALA A 283 -6.31 14.15 4.98
N ARG A 284 -7.30 15.06 4.87
CA ARG A 284 -7.10 16.41 4.31
C ARG A 284 -6.14 17.26 5.13
N ASN A 285 -6.18 17.12 6.46
CA ASN A 285 -5.30 17.87 7.36
C ASN A 285 -3.89 17.27 7.46
N GLN A 286 -3.68 16.03 7.01
CA GLN A 286 -2.38 15.36 7.00
C GLN A 286 -1.67 15.49 5.64
N ARG A 287 -1.32 16.72 5.29
CA ARG A 287 -0.64 17.06 4.02
C ARG A 287 0.62 16.23 3.76
N GLN A 288 1.37 15.87 4.80
CA GLN A 288 2.60 15.06 4.71
C GLN A 288 2.34 13.65 4.13
N ILE A 289 1.16 13.06 4.34
CA ILE A 289 0.83 11.72 3.83
C ILE A 289 0.69 11.74 2.30
N ALA A 290 0.10 12.81 1.76
CA ALA A 290 0.02 13.01 0.32
C ALA A 290 1.40 13.18 -0.33
N LEU A 291 2.42 13.64 0.43
CA LEU A 291 3.78 13.81 -0.06
C LEU A 291 4.58 12.51 -0.15
N ILE A 292 4.16 11.42 0.51
CA ILE A 292 4.93 10.16 0.56
C ILE A 292 5.23 9.63 -0.84
N GLN A 293 4.22 9.54 -1.72
CA GLN A 293 4.42 9.04 -3.09
C GLN A 293 5.31 9.97 -3.93
N PRO A 294 5.03 11.29 -4.03
CA PRO A 294 5.93 12.23 -4.68
C PRO A 294 7.38 12.20 -4.15
N PHE A 295 7.56 11.95 -2.84
CA PHE A 295 8.88 11.85 -2.23
C PHE A 295 9.63 10.60 -2.74
N LEU A 296 8.96 9.44 -2.76
CA LEU A 296 9.52 8.20 -3.28
C LEU A 296 9.90 8.33 -4.76
N ASP A 297 9.05 8.97 -5.56
CA ASP A 297 9.31 9.19 -6.98
C ASP A 297 10.56 10.08 -7.20
N LYS A 298 10.78 11.07 -6.33
CA LYS A 298 11.99 11.91 -6.36
C LYS A 298 13.25 11.17 -5.92
N LEU A 299 13.16 10.30 -4.91
CA LEU A 299 14.27 9.44 -4.51
C LEU A 299 14.66 8.48 -5.65
N GLU A 300 13.67 7.93 -6.36
CA GLU A 300 13.91 7.08 -7.53
C GLU A 300 14.53 7.85 -8.69
N LEU A 301 14.07 9.08 -8.94
CA LEU A 301 14.68 9.97 -9.93
C LEU A 301 16.14 10.30 -9.60
N LEU A 302 16.44 10.57 -8.32
CA LEU A 302 17.80 10.78 -7.84
C LEU A 302 18.66 9.53 -8.08
N HIS A 303 18.18 8.36 -7.65
CA HIS A 303 18.88 7.09 -7.85
C HIS A 303 19.17 6.83 -9.34
N SER A 304 18.14 6.90 -10.19
CA SER A 304 18.30 6.66 -11.63
C SER A 304 19.27 7.63 -12.30
N THR A 305 19.36 8.87 -11.82
CA THR A 305 20.33 9.86 -12.31
C THR A 305 21.75 9.54 -11.89
N LEU A 306 21.95 9.16 -10.62
CA LEU A 306 23.26 8.82 -10.05
C LEU A 306 23.76 7.44 -10.47
N ALA A 307 22.88 6.52 -10.84
CA ALA A 307 23.25 5.17 -11.25
C ALA A 307 23.83 5.08 -12.67
N GLY A 308 23.58 6.07 -13.53
CA GLY A 308 23.89 5.94 -14.95
C GLY A 308 24.25 7.24 -15.67
N PRO A 309 23.27 8.09 -16.01
CA PRO A 309 23.45 9.14 -17.01
C PRO A 309 24.44 10.21 -16.57
N LEU A 310 24.44 10.62 -15.30
CA LEU A 310 25.36 11.65 -14.82
C LEU A 310 26.81 11.15 -14.66
N PRO A 311 27.09 9.99 -14.02
CA PRO A 311 28.45 9.43 -14.01
C PRO A 311 29.00 9.20 -15.41
N ALA A 312 28.19 8.68 -16.35
CA ALA A 312 28.61 8.44 -17.72
C ALA A 312 28.99 9.75 -18.44
N LEU A 313 28.15 10.78 -18.36
CA LEU A 313 28.43 12.10 -18.93
C LEU A 313 29.68 12.73 -18.29
N THR A 314 29.84 12.58 -16.98
CA THR A 314 31.00 13.13 -16.26
C THR A 314 32.28 12.47 -16.75
N LYS A 315 32.28 11.14 -16.92
CA LYS A 315 33.41 10.37 -17.45
C LYS A 315 33.75 10.78 -18.89
N GLU A 316 32.72 10.94 -19.73
CA GLU A 316 32.88 11.41 -21.10
C GLU A 316 33.54 12.80 -21.16
N GLN A 317 33.00 13.77 -20.41
CA GLN A 317 33.51 15.15 -20.38
C GLN A 317 34.94 15.25 -19.83
N LEU A 318 35.32 14.38 -18.91
CA LEU A 318 36.69 14.31 -18.38
C LEU A 318 37.69 13.76 -19.41
N ALA A 319 37.24 12.93 -20.36
CA ALA A 319 38.09 12.29 -21.36
C ALA A 319 38.16 13.06 -22.70
N THR A 320 37.12 13.81 -23.05
CA THR A 320 37.05 14.54 -24.32
C THR A 320 38.13 15.64 -24.41
N PRO A 321 39.01 15.65 -25.43
CA PRO A 321 40.15 16.57 -25.51
C PRO A 321 39.78 18.06 -25.48
N ASP A 322 38.68 18.43 -26.12
CA ASP A 322 38.24 19.82 -26.22
C ASP A 322 37.30 20.26 -25.07
N SER A 323 36.97 19.35 -24.15
CA SER A 323 36.09 19.67 -23.05
C SER A 323 36.77 20.55 -22.01
N SER A 324 36.07 21.61 -21.59
CA SER A 324 36.50 22.48 -20.50
C SER A 324 36.67 21.78 -19.14
N LEU A 325 36.21 20.52 -19.04
CA LEU A 325 36.35 19.63 -17.90
C LEU A 325 37.50 18.63 -18.07
N ASN A 326 38.20 18.61 -19.18
CA ASN A 326 39.39 17.80 -19.34
C ASN A 326 40.54 18.41 -18.51
N PRO A 327 41.12 17.67 -17.54
CA PRO A 327 42.22 18.17 -16.73
C PRO A 327 43.45 18.59 -17.55
N GLU A 328 43.72 17.92 -18.67
CA GLU A 328 44.88 18.19 -19.53
C GLU A 328 44.69 19.47 -20.32
N GLN A 329 43.49 19.71 -20.84
CA GLN A 329 43.15 20.95 -21.56
C GLN A 329 43.22 22.16 -20.62
N LEU A 330 42.63 22.05 -19.41
CA LEU A 330 42.69 23.11 -18.41
C LEU A 330 44.14 23.38 -17.96
N ALA A 331 44.91 22.33 -17.69
CA ALA A 331 46.29 22.45 -17.28
C ALA A 331 47.16 23.08 -18.37
N ALA A 332 46.97 22.71 -19.64
CA ALA A 332 47.69 23.29 -20.77
C ALA A 332 47.42 24.80 -20.88
N ALA A 333 46.15 25.19 -20.87
CA ALA A 333 45.74 26.59 -20.94
C ALA A 333 46.31 27.40 -19.75
N LYS A 334 46.21 26.86 -18.52
CA LYS A 334 46.69 27.55 -17.32
C LYS A 334 48.21 27.63 -17.24
N ALA A 335 48.92 26.60 -17.68
CA ALA A 335 50.38 26.63 -17.74
C ALA A 335 50.88 27.62 -18.80
N ALA A 336 50.22 27.71 -19.96
CA ALA A 336 50.52 28.72 -20.98
C ALA A 336 50.29 30.14 -20.44
N ASP A 337 49.11 30.40 -19.86
CA ASP A 337 48.76 31.68 -19.23
C ASP A 337 49.79 32.11 -18.18
N PHE A 338 50.36 31.16 -17.42
CA PHE A 338 51.32 31.42 -16.35
C PHE A 338 52.64 32.03 -16.85
N PHE A 339 53.07 31.66 -18.06
CA PHE A 339 54.32 32.13 -18.67
C PHE A 339 54.12 33.23 -19.74
N MET A 340 52.87 33.62 -20.02
CA MET A 340 52.56 34.66 -21.01
C MET A 340 52.64 36.09 -20.46
N GLY A 341 52.88 37.05 -21.37
CA GLY A 341 52.95 38.49 -21.09
C GLY A 341 54.23 38.95 -20.35
N LEU A 342 54.33 40.25 -20.08
CA LEU A 342 55.51 40.86 -19.44
C LEU A 342 55.86 40.24 -18.07
N ARG A 343 54.84 39.89 -17.28
CA ARG A 343 55.03 39.19 -15.99
C ARG A 343 55.54 37.76 -16.17
N GLY A 344 55.04 37.04 -17.17
CA GLY A 344 55.49 35.70 -17.53
C GLY A 344 56.94 35.71 -18.02
N VAL A 345 57.33 36.67 -18.86
CA VAL A 345 58.72 36.86 -19.30
C VAL A 345 59.65 37.10 -18.11
N MET A 346 59.30 38.03 -17.21
CA MET A 346 60.09 38.30 -16.00
C MET A 346 60.19 37.06 -15.10
N LEU A 347 59.12 36.28 -14.99
CA LEU A 347 59.08 35.04 -14.21
C LEU A 347 59.99 33.97 -14.81
N SER A 348 59.97 33.80 -16.14
CA SER A 348 60.88 32.92 -16.87
C SER A 348 62.34 33.28 -16.59
N PHE A 349 62.69 34.57 -16.62
CA PHE A 349 64.04 35.03 -16.25
C PHE A 349 64.40 34.68 -14.79
N LYS A 350 63.49 34.91 -13.83
CA LYS A 350 63.71 34.58 -12.42
C LYS A 350 63.90 33.08 -12.19
N LEU A 351 63.12 32.25 -12.88
CA LEU A 351 63.23 30.79 -12.81
C LEU A 351 64.51 30.29 -13.49
N LEU A 352 64.95 30.92 -14.58
CA LEU A 352 66.20 30.60 -15.28
C LEU A 352 67.44 30.96 -14.43
N LEU A 353 67.44 32.12 -13.75
CA LEU A 353 68.51 32.45 -12.81
C LEU A 353 68.59 31.45 -11.65
N ARG A 354 67.44 30.91 -11.21
CA ARG A 354 67.36 29.87 -10.19
C ARG A 354 67.85 28.51 -10.68
N SER A 355 67.56 28.13 -11.93
CA SER A 355 68.12 26.88 -12.49
C SER A 355 69.64 26.94 -12.59
N LEU A 356 70.19 28.11 -12.96
CA LEU A 356 71.64 28.33 -12.98
C LEU A 356 72.30 28.26 -11.59
N SER A 357 71.56 28.55 -10.51
CA SER A 357 72.06 28.39 -9.14
C SER A 357 71.91 26.96 -8.59
N GLY A 358 71.66 25.96 -9.45
CA GLY A 358 71.51 24.56 -9.06
C GLY A 358 70.19 24.20 -8.37
N GLN A 359 69.22 25.12 -8.36
CA GLN A 359 67.90 24.90 -7.76
C GLN A 359 66.89 24.50 -8.83
N LYS A 360 65.89 23.69 -8.46
CA LYS A 360 64.87 23.22 -9.40
C LYS A 360 64.02 24.39 -9.93
N ALA A 361 64.11 24.65 -11.23
CA ALA A 361 63.17 25.49 -11.95
C ALA A 361 62.02 24.64 -12.50
N ILE A 362 60.93 25.30 -12.90
CA ILE A 362 59.77 24.63 -13.47
C ILE A 362 59.53 25.11 -14.89
N THR A 363 59.34 24.16 -15.82
CA THR A 363 58.96 24.47 -17.20
C THR A 363 57.44 24.50 -17.37
N ALA A 364 56.94 25.06 -18.48
CA ALA A 364 55.51 25.03 -18.80
C ALA A 364 54.95 23.59 -18.87
N LEU A 365 55.72 22.67 -19.47
CA LEU A 365 55.34 21.26 -19.56
C LEU A 365 55.29 20.58 -18.18
N GLU A 366 56.26 20.87 -17.30
CA GLU A 366 56.26 20.36 -15.93
C GLU A 366 55.14 20.93 -15.08
N LEU A 367 54.84 22.23 -15.23
CA LEU A 367 53.72 22.87 -14.56
C LEU A 367 52.38 22.27 -15.02
N GLN A 368 52.23 22.01 -16.31
CA GLN A 368 51.07 21.31 -16.86
C GLN A 368 50.94 19.92 -16.25
N ARG A 369 51.99 19.10 -16.27
CA ARG A 369 51.97 17.74 -15.68
C ARG A 369 51.61 17.77 -14.20
N LYS A 370 52.25 18.64 -13.41
CA LYS A 370 51.93 18.82 -11.98
C LYS A 370 50.49 19.26 -11.75
N THR A 371 49.96 20.13 -12.61
CA THR A 371 48.55 20.56 -12.54
C THR A 371 47.62 19.40 -12.82
N VAL A 372 47.87 18.60 -13.87
CA VAL A 372 47.07 17.40 -14.18
C VAL A 372 47.08 16.41 -13.02
N ASP A 373 48.27 16.09 -12.49
CA ASP A 373 48.40 15.15 -11.37
C ASP A 373 47.67 15.65 -10.12
N THR A 374 47.76 16.95 -9.85
CA THR A 374 47.05 17.58 -8.73
C THR A 374 45.54 17.50 -8.92
N LEU A 375 45.02 17.84 -10.11
CA LEU A 375 43.58 17.81 -10.41
C LEU A 375 43.03 16.37 -10.35
N LYS A 376 43.80 15.37 -10.79
CA LYS A 376 43.40 13.95 -10.75
C LYS A 376 43.39 13.36 -9.33
N ARG A 377 44.10 13.96 -8.37
CA ARG A 377 44.20 13.46 -6.98
C ARG A 377 43.41 14.29 -5.97
N CYS A 378 43.03 15.52 -6.32
CA CYS A 378 42.38 16.42 -5.39
C CYS A 378 40.95 15.96 -5.06
N PRO A 379 40.59 15.80 -3.77
CA PRO A 379 39.26 15.36 -3.36
C PRO A 379 38.26 16.52 -3.22
N SER A 380 38.72 17.77 -3.05
CA SER A 380 37.83 18.91 -2.82
C SER A 380 38.38 20.20 -3.44
N HIS A 381 37.49 21.05 -3.95
CA HIS A 381 37.83 22.43 -4.37
C HIS A 381 37.32 23.49 -3.38
N HIS A 382 36.56 23.06 -2.37
CA HIS A 382 36.08 23.87 -1.28
C HIS A 382 37.08 23.87 -0.12
N THR A 383 37.11 24.98 0.60
CA THR A 383 37.88 25.18 1.83
C THR A 383 36.94 25.62 2.96
N ARG A 384 35.75 25.01 3.03
CA ARG A 384 34.72 25.44 4.00
C ARG A 384 34.99 24.85 5.38
N THR A 385 35.43 23.59 5.43
CA THR A 385 35.83 22.92 6.69
C THR A 385 37.35 22.97 6.89
N GLU A 386 37.79 22.87 8.14
CA GLU A 386 39.23 22.78 8.45
C GLU A 386 39.86 21.52 7.85
N GLU A 387 39.15 20.40 7.88
CA GLU A 387 39.63 19.14 7.29
C GLU A 387 39.89 19.25 5.79
N GLU A 388 38.98 19.88 5.04
CA GLU A 388 39.15 20.14 3.61
C GLU A 388 40.35 21.04 3.34
N ARG A 389 40.54 22.08 4.17
CA ARG A 389 41.70 22.98 4.07
C ARG A 389 43.00 22.22 4.27
N THR A 390 43.10 21.44 5.34
CA THR A 390 44.31 20.67 5.66
C THR A 390 44.64 19.66 4.56
N ARG A 391 43.63 18.95 4.02
CA ARG A 391 43.84 17.98 2.92
C ARG A 391 44.32 18.66 1.65
N LEU A 392 43.71 19.79 1.27
CA LEU A 392 44.12 20.57 0.10
C LEU A 392 45.57 21.09 0.27
N GLU A 393 45.91 21.57 1.46
CA GLU A 393 47.26 22.06 1.77
C GLU A 393 48.31 20.97 1.72
N LEU A 394 47.99 19.78 2.21
CA LEU A 394 48.86 18.62 2.16
C LEU A 394 49.14 18.18 0.72
N ILE A 395 48.11 18.07 -0.12
CA ILE A 395 48.26 17.74 -1.56
C ILE A 395 49.13 18.77 -2.29
N LEU A 396 48.94 20.05 -2.00
CA LEU A 396 49.74 21.12 -2.61
C LEU A 396 51.20 21.08 -2.15
N HIS A 397 51.43 20.78 -0.87
CA HIS A 397 52.78 20.59 -0.35
C HIS A 397 53.46 19.39 -0.98
N GLU A 398 52.78 18.24 -1.06
CA GLU A 398 53.28 17.02 -1.71
C GLU A 398 53.65 17.25 -3.18
N ALA A 399 52.77 17.93 -3.93
CA ALA A 399 52.98 18.22 -5.35
C ALA A 399 54.20 19.15 -5.60
N LEU A 400 54.59 19.94 -4.61
CA LEU A 400 55.60 21.01 -4.71
C LEU A 400 56.82 20.83 -3.79
N THR A 401 56.98 19.65 -3.18
CA THR A 401 58.06 19.32 -2.22
C THR A 401 59.47 19.69 -2.70
N ASP A 402 59.75 19.53 -3.99
CA ASP A 402 61.07 19.80 -4.58
C ASP A 402 61.39 21.29 -4.77
N TYR A 403 60.44 22.20 -4.53
CA TYR A 403 60.61 23.63 -4.75
C TYR A 403 60.88 24.40 -3.47
N SER A 404 61.86 25.29 -3.51
CA SER A 404 62.24 26.12 -2.37
C SER A 404 61.16 27.12 -1.96
N LYS A 405 61.03 27.34 -0.66
CA LYS A 405 60.23 28.41 -0.06
C LYS A 405 61.07 29.69 0.14
N PRO A 406 60.49 30.90 0.01
CA PRO A 406 59.12 31.16 -0.42
C PRO A 406 58.95 31.05 -1.95
N PHE A 407 60.01 31.30 -2.73
CA PHE A 407 59.97 31.24 -4.20
C PHE A 407 60.78 30.04 -4.74
N PRO A 408 60.25 29.25 -5.70
CA PRO A 408 58.97 29.44 -6.40
C PRO A 408 57.76 28.75 -5.74
N PHE A 409 57.92 28.10 -4.58
CA PHE A 409 56.87 27.30 -3.94
C PHE A 409 55.53 28.04 -3.78
N ASP A 410 55.49 29.20 -3.12
CA ASP A 410 54.24 29.89 -2.78
C ASP A 410 53.48 30.34 -4.05
N LEU A 411 54.23 30.71 -5.09
CA LEU A 411 53.69 31.11 -6.38
C LEU A 411 53.01 29.91 -7.08
N LEU A 412 53.68 28.75 -7.07
CA LEU A 412 53.15 27.52 -7.65
C LEU A 412 51.96 26.98 -6.86
N ALA A 413 52.00 27.04 -5.53
CA ALA A 413 50.88 26.66 -4.68
C ALA A 413 49.64 27.53 -4.97
N THR A 414 49.83 28.85 -5.12
CA THR A 414 48.76 29.78 -5.51
C THR A 414 48.20 29.46 -6.90
N HIS A 415 49.06 29.09 -7.85
CA HIS A 415 48.64 28.66 -9.19
C HIS A 415 47.80 27.38 -9.16
N LEU A 416 48.28 26.33 -8.48
CA LEU A 416 47.57 25.06 -8.36
C LEU A 416 46.23 25.23 -7.64
N ARG A 417 46.16 26.04 -6.56
CA ARG A 417 44.88 26.39 -5.89
C ARG A 417 43.87 27.00 -6.86
N LYS A 418 44.30 27.94 -7.72
CA LYS A 418 43.42 28.56 -8.73
C LYS A 418 42.93 27.54 -9.75
N CYS A 419 43.79 26.61 -10.16
CA CYS A 419 43.40 25.54 -11.10
C CYS A 419 42.38 24.59 -10.48
N ILE A 420 42.62 24.12 -9.24
CA ILE A 420 41.67 23.28 -8.49
C ILE A 420 40.31 23.97 -8.36
N LEU A 421 40.31 25.24 -7.95
CA LEU A 421 39.07 26.02 -7.80
C LEU A 421 38.31 26.15 -9.12
N THR A 422 39.01 26.42 -10.22
CA THR A 422 38.41 26.56 -11.54
C THR A 422 37.81 25.24 -12.02
N PHE A 423 38.57 24.16 -11.88
CA PHE A 423 38.16 22.81 -12.26
C PHE A 423 36.95 22.34 -11.45
N GLY A 424 37.03 22.45 -10.13
CA GLY A 424 35.95 22.04 -9.24
C GLY A 424 34.66 22.84 -9.44
N ARG A 425 34.73 24.16 -9.65
CA ARG A 425 33.55 24.97 -9.98
C ARG A 425 32.88 24.55 -11.29
N ARG A 426 33.66 24.12 -12.29
CA ARG A 426 33.11 23.63 -13.56
C ARG A 426 32.43 22.27 -13.36
N LEU A 427 33.07 21.36 -12.62
CA LEU A 427 32.48 20.04 -12.29
C LEU A 427 31.21 20.18 -11.45
N GLU A 428 31.26 20.99 -10.40
CA GLU A 428 30.11 21.28 -9.54
C GLU A 428 28.96 21.87 -10.35
N ARG A 429 29.25 22.76 -11.31
CA ARG A 429 28.23 23.29 -12.21
C ARG A 429 27.62 22.18 -13.07
N LEU A 430 28.43 21.32 -13.67
CA LEU A 430 27.93 20.20 -14.49
C LEU A 430 27.04 19.27 -13.66
N VAL A 431 27.46 18.91 -12.45
CA VAL A 431 26.70 18.02 -11.56
C VAL A 431 25.40 18.68 -11.10
N ASN A 432 25.47 19.88 -10.52
CA ASN A 432 24.29 20.57 -9.96
C ASN A 432 23.28 21.02 -11.02
N GLN A 433 23.75 21.38 -12.21
CA GLN A 433 22.90 21.82 -13.33
C GLN A 433 22.56 20.67 -14.28
N PHE A 434 22.90 19.43 -13.95
CA PHE A 434 22.54 18.27 -14.76
C PHE A 434 21.02 18.21 -14.92
N PRO A 435 20.51 18.21 -16.16
CA PRO A 435 19.09 18.24 -16.40
C PRO A 435 18.46 16.91 -16.01
N ILE A 436 17.39 16.96 -15.21
CA ILE A 436 16.61 15.78 -14.87
C ILE A 436 15.24 15.88 -15.56
N GLY A 437 14.87 14.84 -16.30
CA GLY A 437 13.65 14.85 -17.10
C GLY A 437 12.38 15.01 -16.25
N ARG A 438 11.37 15.71 -16.79
CA ARG A 438 10.00 15.68 -16.25
C ARG A 438 9.46 14.25 -16.38
N GLN A 439 9.13 13.60 -15.28
CA GLN A 439 8.17 12.49 -15.34
C GLN A 439 6.80 13.06 -15.75
N PRO A 440 6.18 12.58 -16.85
CA PRO A 440 4.81 12.92 -17.16
C PRO A 440 3.90 12.05 -16.29
N GLY A 441 3.32 12.61 -15.22
CA GLY A 441 2.42 11.85 -14.37
C GLY A 441 1.80 12.66 -13.23
N ASN A 442 0.57 13.11 -13.46
CA ASN A 442 -0.44 13.58 -12.49
C ASN A 442 -0.23 14.92 -11.76
N GLY A 443 -0.92 15.94 -12.29
CA GLY A 443 -1.68 16.92 -11.50
C GLY A 443 -0.88 17.85 -10.60
N ASP A 444 -0.49 19.00 -11.16
CA ASP A 444 0.27 20.09 -10.56
C ASP A 444 0.14 20.27 -9.04
N SER A 445 1.29 20.24 -8.36
CA SER A 445 1.68 21.26 -7.37
C SER A 445 3.13 21.07 -6.91
N GLY A 446 4.04 21.79 -7.58
CA GLY A 446 5.19 22.40 -6.89
C GLY A 446 6.57 21.88 -7.26
N GLY A 447 7.27 22.69 -8.05
CA GLY A 447 8.73 22.71 -8.18
C GLY A 447 9.24 21.97 -9.40
N ASP A 448 9.54 22.76 -10.42
CA ASP A 448 10.38 22.45 -11.56
C ASP A 448 11.76 21.95 -11.07
N ASP A 449 11.87 20.65 -10.80
CA ASP A 449 13.15 19.99 -10.46
C ASP A 449 13.95 19.76 -11.75
N HIS A 450 14.24 20.86 -12.46
CA HIS A 450 14.91 20.84 -13.75
C HIS A 450 16.37 20.41 -13.63
N THR A 451 16.94 20.46 -12.42
CA THR A 451 18.35 20.11 -12.20
C THR A 451 18.56 19.29 -10.93
N LEU A 452 19.63 18.48 -10.93
CA LEU A 452 20.00 17.61 -9.79
C LEU A 452 20.13 18.36 -8.47
N GLY A 453 20.73 19.56 -8.50
CA GLY A 453 20.86 20.40 -7.31
C GLY A 453 19.51 20.79 -6.70
N LEU A 454 18.52 21.13 -7.54
CA LEU A 454 17.17 21.48 -7.09
C LEU A 454 16.42 20.27 -6.53
N LEU A 455 16.52 19.11 -7.20
CA LEU A 455 15.94 17.86 -6.70
C LEU A 455 16.47 17.51 -5.31
N THR A 456 17.79 17.62 -5.12
CA THR A 456 18.46 17.31 -3.86
C THR A 456 18.02 18.27 -2.76
N ALA A 457 18.07 19.57 -3.00
CA ALA A 457 17.62 20.58 -2.04
C ALA A 457 16.14 20.38 -1.65
N LYS A 458 15.30 19.97 -2.60
CA LYS A 458 13.89 19.68 -2.32
C LYS A 458 13.69 18.43 -1.47
N LEU A 459 14.45 17.38 -1.71
CA LEU A 459 14.45 16.17 -0.86
C LEU A 459 14.89 16.50 0.57
N GLU A 460 15.88 17.37 0.74
CA GLU A 460 16.31 17.86 2.04
C GLU A 460 15.19 18.65 2.75
N ILE A 461 14.63 19.66 2.08
CA ILE A 461 13.52 20.48 2.62
C ILE A 461 12.31 19.60 2.97
N TRP A 462 11.96 18.65 2.11
CA TRP A 462 10.86 17.73 2.38
C TRP A 462 11.18 16.80 3.54
N GLY A 463 12.42 16.32 3.64
CA GLY A 463 12.88 15.52 4.77
C GLY A 463 12.77 16.27 6.10
N GLU A 464 13.21 17.54 6.15
CA GLU A 464 13.10 18.38 7.35
C GLU A 464 11.65 18.64 7.76
N ARG A 465 10.75 18.78 6.78
CA ARG A 465 9.30 18.91 7.02
C ARG A 465 8.65 17.65 7.56
N LEU A 466 9.30 16.49 7.49
CA LEU A 466 8.79 15.23 8.07
C LEU A 466 9.30 15.03 9.51
N GLU A 467 10.37 15.70 9.92
CA GLU A 467 10.88 15.70 11.30
C GLU A 467 10.12 16.65 12.23
N ASN A 468 9.51 17.70 11.67
CA ASN A 468 8.66 18.68 12.35
C ASN A 468 7.17 18.33 12.21
#